data_AF-A0A535XP22-F1
#
_entry.id   AF-A0A535XP22-F1
#
_cell.length_a   1.000
_cell.length_b   1.000
_cell.length_c   1.000
_cell.angle_alpha   90.00
_cell.angle_beta   90.00
_cell.angle_gamma   90.00
#
_symmetry.space_group_name_H-M   'P 1'
#
loop_
_entity.id
_entity.type
_entity.pdbx_description
1 polymer ?
#
loop_
_entity_poly.entity_id
_entity_poly.type
_entity_poly.pdbx_seq_one_letter_code
_entity_poly.pdbx_strand_id
1 'polypeptide(L)'
;MQKALGTALAGLVLGAIVVPLAIGAFAPLGFLIFAAFAGLAGLRQESRGFGGGLLIAFGSWWVYFVGGAVERCDVLNRQPGASCAIYGTNEQLALAGSVVLVGALLVTIALRQKTATA
;
A
#
# COMPACT_ATOMS: atom_id res chain seq x y z
N MET A 1 22.26 -10.92 -0.51
CA MET A 1 21.32 -9.99 0.16
C MET A 1 21.12 -8.65 -0.57
N GLN A 2 22.17 -7.94 -1.02
CA GLN A 2 22.05 -6.62 -1.69
C GLN A 2 21.05 -6.55 -2.86
N LYS A 3 21.02 -7.57 -3.74
CA LYS A 3 20.14 -7.59 -4.92
C LYS A 3 18.65 -7.64 -4.59
N ALA A 4 18.27 -8.28 -3.48
CA ALA A 4 16.86 -8.41 -3.05
C ALA A 4 16.37 -7.16 -2.30
N LEU A 5 17.27 -6.53 -1.53
CA LEU A 5 16.98 -5.25 -0.89
C LEU A 5 16.83 -4.13 -1.92
N GLY A 6 17.68 -4.14 -2.96
CA GLY A 6 17.61 -3.19 -4.07
C GLY A 6 16.31 -3.28 -4.88
N THR A 7 15.80 -4.49 -5.13
CA THR A 7 14.52 -4.66 -5.83
C THR A 7 13.31 -4.31 -4.96
N ALA A 8 13.37 -4.57 -3.64
CA ALA A 8 12.34 -4.11 -2.72
C ALA A 8 12.28 -2.59 -2.60
N LEU A 9 13.44 -1.92 -2.53
CA LEU A 9 13.55 -0.46 -2.57
C LEU A 9 13.04 0.11 -3.89
N ALA A 10 13.40 -0.47 -5.03
CA ALA A 10 12.90 -0.04 -6.33
C ALA A 10 11.36 -0.16 -6.41
N GLY A 11 10.79 -1.24 -5.89
CA GLY A 11 9.33 -1.44 -5.82
C GLY A 11 8.64 -0.45 -4.88
N LEU A 12 9.29 -0.11 -3.77
CA LEU A 12 8.79 0.88 -2.82
C LEU A 12 8.79 2.29 -3.42
N VAL A 13 9.89 2.68 -4.09
CA VAL A 13 10.00 3.99 -4.77
C VAL A 13 9.02 4.11 -5.93
N LEU A 14 8.91 3.08 -6.78
CA LEU A 14 7.93 3.06 -7.86
C LEU A 14 6.49 3.06 -7.31
N GLY A 15 6.22 2.28 -6.26
CA GLY A 15 4.93 2.31 -5.58
C GLY A 15 4.58 3.70 -5.06
N ALA A 16 5.52 4.39 -4.41
CA ALA A 16 5.32 5.73 -3.86
C ALA A 16 5.00 6.79 -4.93
N ILE A 17 5.48 6.63 -6.17
CA ILE A 17 5.27 7.59 -7.27
C ILE A 17 4.03 7.24 -8.09
N VAL A 18 3.88 5.97 -8.45
CA VAL A 18 2.82 5.52 -9.37
C VAL A 18 1.46 5.46 -8.65
N VAL A 19 1.41 5.16 -7.36
CA VAL A 19 0.15 5.10 -6.58
C VAL A 19 -0.60 6.45 -6.55
N PRO A 20 0.04 7.57 -6.16
CA PRO A 20 -0.62 8.88 -6.19
C PRO A 20 -1.12 9.26 -7.59
N LEU A 21 -0.32 8.98 -8.62
CA LEU A 21 -0.64 9.29 -10.02
C LEU A 21 -1.82 8.46 -10.54
N ALA A 22 -1.85 7.16 -10.25
CA ALA A 22 -2.92 6.27 -10.69
C ALA A 22 -4.25 6.57 -10.00
N ILE A 23 -4.24 6.90 -8.71
CA ILE A 23 -5.46 7.23 -7.97
C ILE A 23 -6.00 8.60 -8.39
N GLY A 24 -5.13 9.60 -8.59
CA GLY A 24 -5.53 10.92 -9.10
C GLY A 24 -6.17 10.86 -10.48
N ALA A 25 -5.79 9.88 -11.31
CA ALA A 25 -6.31 9.70 -12.65
C ALA A 25 -7.53 8.75 -12.75
N PHE A 26 -7.71 7.80 -11.81
CA PHE A 26 -8.66 6.68 -11.96
C PHE A 26 -9.56 6.38 -10.74
N ALA A 27 -9.84 7.34 -9.86
CA ALA A 27 -10.86 7.11 -8.82
C ALA A 27 -12.24 6.82 -9.47
N PRO A 28 -12.95 5.72 -9.13
CA PRO A 28 -12.72 4.75 -8.04
C PRO A 28 -12.11 3.38 -8.46
N LEU A 29 -11.89 3.11 -9.75
CA LEU A 29 -11.45 1.80 -10.26
C LEU A 29 -9.94 1.53 -10.15
N GLY A 30 -9.12 2.59 -10.10
CA GLY A 30 -7.66 2.49 -10.03
C GLY A 30 -7.16 1.69 -8.82
N PHE A 31 -7.96 1.66 -7.76
CA PHE A 31 -7.67 0.95 -6.52
C PHE A 31 -7.54 -0.58 -6.72
N LEU A 32 -8.50 -1.20 -7.42
CA LEU A 32 -8.53 -2.65 -7.65
C LEU A 32 -7.46 -3.09 -8.64
N ILE A 33 -7.21 -2.26 -9.66
CA ILE A 33 -6.19 -2.52 -10.67
C ILE A 33 -4.81 -2.51 -10.02
N PHE A 34 -4.54 -1.55 -9.13
CA PHE A 34 -3.25 -1.49 -8.42
C PHE A 34 -3.02 -2.68 -7.49
N ALA A 35 -4.04 -3.05 -6.71
CA ALA A 35 -3.97 -4.22 -5.84
C ALA A 35 -3.75 -5.52 -6.64
N ALA A 36 -4.41 -5.66 -7.80
CA ALA A 36 -4.22 -6.81 -8.70
C ALA A 36 -2.81 -6.85 -9.30
N PHE A 37 -2.28 -5.73 -9.78
CA PHE A 37 -0.91 -5.65 -10.31
C PHE A 37 0.14 -5.88 -9.23
N ALA A 38 -0.04 -5.34 -8.03
CA ALA A 38 0.84 -5.56 -6.89
C ALA A 38 0.84 -7.02 -6.44
N GLY A 39 -0.34 -7.66 -6.38
CA GLY A 39 -0.50 -9.08 -6.10
C GLY A 39 0.14 -9.98 -7.17
N LEU A 40 -0.09 -9.68 -8.45
CA LEU A 40 0.52 -10.38 -9.58
C LEU A 40 2.06 -10.24 -9.59
N ALA A 41 2.58 -9.05 -9.28
CA ALA A 41 4.01 -8.82 -9.14
C ALA A 41 4.61 -9.54 -7.93
N GLY A 42 3.85 -9.70 -6.84
CA GLY A 42 4.25 -10.46 -5.64
C GLY A 42 4.22 -11.98 -5.82
N LEU A 43 3.38 -12.51 -6.71
CA LEU A 43 3.27 -13.96 -6.97
C LEU A 43 4.48 -14.55 -7.71
N ARG A 44 5.20 -13.75 -8.50
CA ARG A 44 6.40 -14.21 -9.21
C ARG A 44 7.60 -14.30 -8.26
N GLN A 45 8.21 -15.49 -8.19
CA GLN A 45 9.27 -15.83 -7.24
C GLN A 45 10.51 -14.93 -7.37
N GLU A 46 10.82 -14.43 -8.57
CA GLU A 46 11.90 -13.47 -8.81
C GLU A 46 11.58 -12.03 -8.36
N SER A 47 10.31 -11.64 -8.27
CA SER A 47 9.86 -10.27 -7.99
C SER A 47 9.14 -10.11 -6.65
N ARG A 48 9.16 -11.13 -5.78
CA ARG A 48 8.58 -11.07 -4.42
C ARG A 48 9.04 -9.86 -3.61
N GLY A 49 10.33 -9.50 -3.72
CA GLY A 49 10.87 -8.29 -3.07
C GLY A 49 10.25 -7.00 -3.61
N PHE A 50 10.15 -6.88 -4.95
CA PHE A 50 9.57 -5.73 -5.63
C PHE A 50 8.07 -5.58 -5.34
N GLY A 51 7.30 -6.67 -5.48
CA GLY A 51 5.86 -6.69 -5.18
C GLY A 51 5.58 -6.41 -3.70
N GLY A 52 6.39 -6.95 -2.79
CA GLY A 52 6.28 -6.68 -1.37
C GLY A 52 6.55 -5.22 -1.01
N GLY A 53 7.60 -4.60 -1.57
CA GLY A 53 7.89 -3.18 -1.38
C GLY A 53 6.79 -2.27 -1.91
N LEU A 54 6.20 -2.62 -3.05
CA LEU A 54 5.10 -1.88 -3.66
C LEU A 54 3.81 -1.98 -2.83
N LEU A 55 3.51 -3.15 -2.24
CA LEU A 55 2.38 -3.34 -1.31
C LEU A 55 2.58 -2.54 -0.01
N ILE A 56 3.79 -2.49 0.53
CA ILE A 56 4.10 -1.69 1.73
C ILE A 56 3.88 -0.20 1.43
N ALA A 57 4.44 0.30 0.32
CA ALA A 57 4.26 1.70 -0.08
C ALA A 57 2.78 2.05 -0.26
N PHE A 58 2.05 1.20 -0.98
CA PHE A 58 0.63 1.38 -1.25
C PHE A 58 -0.21 1.35 0.03
N GLY A 59 -0.03 0.34 0.88
CA GLY A 59 -0.78 0.23 2.13
C GLY A 59 -0.48 1.40 3.08
N SER A 60 0.78 1.84 3.16
CA SER A 60 1.18 2.98 3.99
C SER A 60 0.58 4.29 3.48
N TRP A 61 0.61 4.51 2.16
CA TRP A 61 -0.06 5.64 1.52
C TRP A 61 -1.57 5.62 1.77
N TRP A 62 -2.21 4.45 1.67
CA TRP A 62 -3.64 4.31 1.88
C TRP A 62 -4.04 4.66 3.32
N VAL A 63 -3.28 4.18 4.32
CA VAL A 63 -3.48 4.57 5.73
C VAL A 63 -3.37 6.09 5.88
N TYR A 64 -2.35 6.72 5.28
CA TYR A 64 -2.18 8.18 5.33
C TYR A 64 -3.35 8.93 4.68
N PHE A 65 -3.84 8.45 3.53
CA PHE A 65 -4.96 9.06 2.81
C PHE A 65 -6.27 8.98 3.61
N VAL A 66 -6.58 7.81 4.18
CA VAL A 66 -7.77 7.63 5.02
C VAL A 66 -7.66 8.47 6.28
N GLY A 67 -6.49 8.47 6.95
CA GLY A 67 -6.23 9.32 8.11
C GLY A 67 -6.47 10.80 7.82
N GLY A 68 -5.94 11.31 6.70
CA GLY A 68 -6.15 12.69 6.28
C GLY A 68 -7.61 13.01 5.93
N ALA A 69 -8.39 12.05 5.42
CA ALA A 69 -9.82 12.23 5.19
C ALA A 69 -10.60 12.32 6.51
N VAL A 70 -10.28 11.46 7.48
CA VAL A 70 -10.87 11.47 8.83
C VAL A 70 -10.56 12.77 9.54
N GLU A 71 -9.31 13.25 9.48
CA GLU A 71 -8.89 14.47 10.15
C GLU A 71 -9.59 15.71 9.56
N ARG A 72 -9.74 15.78 8.23
CA ARG A 72 -10.55 16.85 7.59
C ARG A 72 -12.02 16.79 8.01
N CYS A 73 -12.57 15.58 8.15
CA CYS A 73 -13.94 15.37 8.59
C CYS A 73 -14.14 15.77 10.06
N ASP A 74 -13.18 15.45 10.93
CA ASP A 74 -13.15 15.83 12.34
C ASP A 74 -13.05 17.35 12.51
N VAL A 75 -12.21 18.02 11.73
CA VAL A 75 -12.14 19.49 11.68
C VAL A 75 -13.48 20.10 11.24
N LEU A 76 -14.17 19.50 10.28
CA LEU A 76 -15.49 19.95 9.83
C LEU A 76 -16.56 19.76 10.92
N ASN A 77 -16.53 18.63 11.64
CA ASN A 77 -17.46 18.31 12.72
C ASN A 77 -17.31 19.24 13.94
N ARG A 78 -16.15 19.89 14.10
CA ARG A 78 -15.91 20.92 15.12
C ARG A 78 -16.52 22.28 14.76
N GLN A 79 -16.95 22.50 13.51
CA GLN A 79 -17.59 23.76 13.12
C GLN A 79 -19.09 23.76 13.44
N PRO A 80 -19.63 24.85 13.99
CA PRO A 80 -21.05 24.93 14.32
C PRO A 80 -21.92 24.81 13.05
N GLY A 81 -22.81 23.81 13.02
CA GLY A 81 -23.76 23.58 11.93
C GLY A 81 -23.25 22.68 10.78
N ALA A 82 -22.00 22.21 10.83
CA ALA A 82 -21.47 21.25 9.88
C ALA A 82 -21.42 19.85 10.51
N SER A 83 -21.76 18.82 9.72
CA SER A 83 -21.57 17.42 10.12
C SER A 83 -21.01 16.60 8.98
N CYS A 84 -20.04 15.77 9.29
CA CYS A 84 -19.39 14.87 8.34
C CYS A 84 -19.34 13.46 8.94
N ALA A 85 -19.75 12.46 8.15
CA ALA A 85 -19.70 11.05 8.53
C ALA A 85 -19.00 10.25 7.44
N ILE A 86 -17.87 9.64 7.80
CA ILE A 86 -17.15 8.69 6.94
C ILE A 86 -17.46 7.29 7.47
N TYR A 87 -18.19 6.51 6.67
CA TYR A 87 -18.48 5.12 6.94
C TYR A 87 -17.39 4.22 6.34
N GLY A 88 -17.14 3.07 6.96
CA GLY A 88 -16.19 2.09 6.42
C GLY A 88 -14.73 2.38 6.79
N THR A 89 -14.45 3.35 7.66
CA THR A 89 -13.07 3.79 7.98
C THR A 89 -12.26 2.69 8.67
N ASN A 90 -12.87 1.98 9.62
CA ASN A 90 -12.19 0.92 10.37
C ASN A 90 -11.91 -0.29 9.45
N GLU A 91 -12.85 -0.61 8.58
CA GLU A 91 -12.76 -1.67 7.58
C GLU A 91 -11.68 -1.33 6.54
N GLN A 92 -11.63 -0.08 6.06
CA GLN A 92 -10.60 0.39 5.14
C GLN A 92 -9.21 0.41 5.79
N LEU A 93 -9.08 0.83 7.04
CA LEU A 93 -7.82 0.79 7.79
C LEU A 93 -7.35 -0.65 8.03
N ALA A 94 -8.27 -1.56 8.38
CA ALA A 94 -7.96 -2.98 8.55
C ALA A 94 -7.49 -3.61 7.22
N LEU A 95 -8.15 -3.30 6.11
CA LEU A 95 -7.74 -3.73 4.77
C LEU A 95 -6.37 -3.16 4.39
N ALA A 96 -6.15 -1.85 4.56
CA ALA A 96 -4.87 -1.21 4.28
C ALA A 96 -3.73 -1.81 5.13
N GLY A 97 -3.97 -2.02 6.42
CA GLY A 97 -3.03 -2.70 7.31
C GLY A 97 -2.71 -4.13 6.88
N SER A 98 -3.73 -4.87 6.44
CA SER A 98 -3.55 -6.23 5.88
C SER A 98 -2.64 -6.22 4.66
N VAL A 99 -2.80 -5.23 3.77
CA VAL A 99 -1.96 -5.07 2.57
C VAL A 99 -0.50 -4.78 2.94
N VAL A 100 -0.25 -3.93 3.95
CA VAL A 100 1.11 -3.67 4.45
C VAL A 100 1.72 -4.96 5.02
N LEU A 101 0.97 -5.70 5.82
CA LEU A 101 1.44 -6.96 6.42
C LEU A 101 1.79 -8.00 5.36
N VAL A 102 0.96 -8.15 4.33
CA VAL A 102 1.25 -9.05 3.20
C VAL A 102 2.51 -8.61 2.46
N GLY A 103 2.68 -7.30 2.23
CA GLY A 103 3.89 -6.75 1.62
C GLY A 103 5.15 -7.05 2.45
N ALA A 104 5.09 -6.85 3.76
CA ALA A 104 6.18 -7.19 4.69
C ALA A 104 6.49 -8.69 4.70
N LEU A 105 5.46 -9.54 4.66
CA LEU A 105 5.61 -10.99 4.57
C LEU A 105 6.34 -11.40 3.27
N LEU A 106 5.97 -10.80 2.13
CA LEU A 106 6.63 -11.09 0.85
C LEU A 106 8.09 -10.65 0.82
N VAL A 107 8.41 -9.48 1.40
CA VAL A 107 9.79 -9.02 1.55
C VAL A 107 10.60 -9.98 2.43
N THR A 108 10.06 -10.37 3.59
CA THR A 108 10.75 -11.29 4.51
C THR A 108 10.96 -12.67 3.88
N ILE A 109 9.98 -13.20 3.14
CA ILE A 109 10.13 -14.47 2.38
C ILE A 109 11.20 -14.33 1.30
N ALA A 110 11.21 -13.23 0.53
CA ALA A 110 12.22 -13.00 -0.50
C ALA A 110 13.64 -12.93 0.08
N LEU A 111 13.79 -12.31 1.26
CA LEU A 111 15.07 -12.26 1.99
C LEU A 111 15.49 -13.65 2.46
N ARG A 112 14.58 -14.44 3.03
CA ARG A 112 14.86 -15.81 3.51
C ARG A 112 15.16 -16.82 2.39
N GLN A 113 14.47 -16.72 1.25
CA GLN A 113 14.72 -17.61 0.11
C GLN A 113 16.11 -17.40 -0.47
N LYS A 114 16.60 -16.15 -0.50
CA LYS A 114 17.95 -15.81 -0.97
C LYS A 114 19.07 -16.25 -0.02
N THR A 115 18.79 -16.41 1.28
CA THR A 115 19.77 -16.97 2.23
C THR A 115 19.82 -18.50 2.20
N ALA A 116 18.73 -19.17 1.78
CA ALA A 116 18.70 -20.63 1.66
C ALA A 116 19.29 -21.15 0.34
N THR A 117 19.48 -20.28 -0.66
CA THR A 117 20.07 -20.61 -1.97
C THR A 117 21.52 -20.10 -2.13
N ALA A 118 22.09 -19.49 -1.10
CA ALA A 118 23.49 -19.05 -1.04
C ALA A 118 24.30 -20.03 -0.18
#